data_AF-A0A533V5C2-F1
#
_entry.id   AF-A0A533V5C2-F1
#
_cell.length_a   1.000
_cell.length_b   1.000
_cell.length_c   1.000
_cell.angle_alpha   90.00
_cell.angle_beta   90.00
_cell.angle_gamma   90.00
#
_symmetry.space_group_name_H-M   'P 1'
#
loop_
_entity.id
_entity.type
_entity.pdbx_description
1 polymer ?
#
loop_
_entity_poly.entity_id
_entity_poly.type
_entity_poly.pdbx_seq_one_letter_code
_entity_poly.pdbx_strand_id
1 'polypeptide(L)'
;MQNEDWYYVSLMSRFFHRWIKRCFDVNLKIKADILPVVPGRLFDRMSISYLARDHIGRDKTTYHFYLTFFKPFWTDCRTEGYSSENFGIAYWERSKHPLSDLERTKFYADKNCTRVSHVLTHEILRMKGKPRKVYFDAVHELWDKHTYDLLPFQYFNNKFERVSNNNPYSFVAIDPQRIKT
;
A
#
# COMPACT_ATOMS: atom_id res chain seq x y z
N MET A 1 -5.58 2.98 -20.06
CA MET A 1 -6.00 2.30 -18.81
C MET A 1 -4.94 1.35 -18.27
N GLN A 2 -4.68 0.17 -18.85
CA GLN A 2 -3.72 -0.79 -18.23
C GLN A 2 -2.27 -0.27 -18.20
N ASN A 3 -1.79 0.38 -19.27
CA ASN A 3 -0.43 0.94 -19.31
C ASN A 3 -0.23 2.10 -18.33
N GLU A 4 -1.26 2.94 -18.12
CA GLU A 4 -1.20 4.07 -17.19
C GLU A 4 -1.08 3.61 -15.74
N ASP A 5 -1.79 2.53 -15.39
CA ASP A 5 -1.66 1.90 -14.09
C ASP A 5 -0.26 1.35 -13.86
N TRP A 6 0.30 0.62 -14.82
CA TRP A 6 1.64 0.05 -14.69
C TRP A 6 2.70 1.12 -14.50
N TYR A 7 2.59 2.26 -15.21
CA TYR A 7 3.49 3.38 -15.02
C TYR A 7 3.41 3.95 -13.59
N TYR A 8 2.19 4.19 -13.09
CA TYR A 8 2.01 4.69 -11.74
C TYR A 8 2.47 3.69 -10.68
N VAL A 9 2.11 2.41 -10.81
CA VAL A 9 2.48 1.33 -9.88
C VAL A 9 4.00 1.15 -9.80
N SER A 10 4.70 1.27 -10.93
CA SER A 10 6.16 1.28 -10.98
C SER A 10 6.76 2.46 -10.20
N LEU A 11 6.22 3.67 -10.35
CA LEU A 11 6.66 4.83 -9.57
C LEU A 11 6.32 4.69 -8.07
N MET A 12 5.14 4.15 -7.76
CA MET A 12 4.65 3.92 -6.41
C MET A 12 5.54 2.93 -5.65
N SER A 13 6.01 1.85 -6.29
CA SER A 13 6.93 0.90 -5.63
C SER A 13 8.27 1.56 -5.26
N ARG A 14 8.81 2.41 -6.14
CA ARG A 14 10.02 3.20 -5.89
C ARG A 14 9.80 4.25 -4.80
N PHE A 15 8.63 4.89 -4.78
CA PHE A 15 8.23 5.79 -3.72
C PHE A 15 8.24 5.08 -2.37
N PHE A 16 7.55 3.94 -2.26
CA PHE A 16 7.46 3.22 -0.99
C PHE A 16 8.79 2.68 -0.52
N HIS A 17 9.66 2.21 -1.41
CA HIS A 17 11.04 1.88 -1.03
C HIS A 17 11.74 3.05 -0.30
N ARG A 18 11.63 4.29 -0.82
CA ARG A 18 12.22 5.47 -0.18
C ARG A 18 11.48 5.90 1.09
N TRP A 19 10.16 5.84 1.08
CA TRP A 19 9.34 6.19 2.24
C TRP A 19 9.64 5.26 3.41
N ILE A 20 9.76 3.95 3.17
CA ILE A 20 10.12 2.97 4.22
C ILE A 20 11.48 3.30 4.83
N LYS A 21 12.48 3.55 3.99
CA LYS A 21 13.82 3.94 4.45
C LYS A 21 13.77 5.20 5.31
N ARG A 22 13.01 6.22 4.88
CA ARG A 22 12.88 7.50 5.59
C ARG A 22 12.13 7.37 6.93
N CYS A 23 11.04 6.60 6.95
CA CYS A 23 10.11 6.56 8.07
C CYS A 23 10.46 5.50 9.12
N PHE A 24 11.08 4.40 8.70
CA PHE A 24 11.34 3.25 9.57
C PHE A 24 12.82 2.89 9.68
N ASP A 25 13.70 3.53 8.91
CA ASP A 25 15.12 3.16 8.80
C ASP A 25 15.31 1.68 8.41
N VAL A 26 14.48 1.21 7.47
CA VAL A 26 14.54 -0.15 6.94
C VAL A 26 14.84 -0.09 5.45
N ASN A 27 15.82 -0.86 4.99
CA ASN A 27 16.14 -1.00 3.58
C ASN A 27 15.41 -2.20 2.97
N LEU A 28 14.11 -2.04 2.69
CA LEU A 28 13.25 -3.06 2.10
C LEU A 28 12.97 -2.73 0.63
N LYS A 29 13.27 -3.65 -0.29
CA LYS A 29 12.89 -3.47 -1.70
C LYS A 29 11.41 -3.73 -1.85
N ILE A 30 10.70 -2.85 -2.53
CA ILE A 30 9.28 -3.02 -2.83
C ILE A 30 9.12 -3.35 -4.30
N LYS A 31 8.45 -4.47 -4.60
CA LYS A 31 7.93 -4.79 -5.93
C LYS A 31 6.41 -4.72 -5.85
N ALA A 32 5.77 -4.17 -6.87
CA ALA A 32 4.32 -4.08 -6.91
C ALA A 32 3.80 -4.57 -8.26
N ASP A 33 2.83 -5.48 -8.21
CA ASP A 33 2.24 -6.11 -9.39
C ASP A 33 0.72 -6.03 -9.31
N ILE A 34 0.08 -5.69 -10.42
CA ILE A 34 -1.38 -5.75 -10.55
C ILE A 34 -1.75 -7.19 -10.85
N LEU A 35 -2.46 -7.87 -9.95
CA LEU A 35 -2.95 -9.22 -10.17
C LEU A 35 -4.07 -9.19 -11.23
N PRO A 36 -3.85 -9.75 -12.43
CA PRO A 36 -4.90 -9.86 -13.41
C PRO A 36 -5.89 -10.91 -12.92
N VAL A 37 -7.14 -10.51 -12.71
CA VAL A 37 -8.22 -11.47 -12.50
C VAL A 37 -8.87 -11.73 -13.84
N VAL A 38 -8.87 -12.97 -14.29
CA VAL A 38 -9.68 -13.41 -15.44
C VAL A 38 -11.12 -13.52 -14.96
N PRO A 39 -12.07 -12.72 -15.49
CA PRO A 39 -13.48 -12.85 -15.14
C PRO A 39 -14.00 -14.24 -15.55
N GLY A 40 -14.76 -14.91 -14.67
CA GLY A 40 -15.51 -16.13 -15.02
C GLY A 40 -14.97 -17.47 -14.48
N ARG A 41 -13.81 -17.51 -13.81
CA ARG A 41 -13.28 -18.74 -13.19
C ARG A 41 -13.02 -18.53 -11.70
N LEU A 42 -13.96 -18.96 -10.85
CA LEU A 42 -13.85 -18.84 -9.39
C LEU A 42 -12.59 -19.52 -8.84
N PHE A 43 -12.10 -20.58 -9.51
CA PHE A 43 -10.95 -21.40 -9.10
C PHE A 43 -9.60 -20.95 -9.68
N ASP A 44 -9.56 -20.03 -10.65
CA ASP A 44 -8.30 -19.42 -11.15
C ASP A 44 -7.87 -18.21 -10.31
N ARG A 45 -8.60 -17.93 -9.22
CA ARG A 45 -8.22 -16.89 -8.25
C ARG A 45 -7.05 -17.39 -7.43
N MET A 46 -5.90 -16.73 -7.58
CA MET A 46 -4.70 -17.01 -6.79
C MET A 46 -5.03 -16.99 -5.29
N SER A 47 -4.91 -18.14 -4.63
CA SER A 47 -5.22 -18.25 -3.20
C SER A 47 -4.09 -17.65 -2.35
N ILE A 48 -4.43 -17.06 -1.20
CA ILE A 48 -3.43 -16.57 -0.23
C ILE A 48 -2.49 -17.70 0.18
N SER A 49 -3.00 -18.92 0.34
CA SER A 49 -2.17 -20.09 0.67
C SER A 49 -1.16 -20.44 -0.42
N TYR A 50 -1.50 -20.23 -1.69
CA TYR A 50 -0.55 -20.39 -2.80
C TYR A 50 0.53 -19.31 -2.75
N LEU A 51 0.13 -18.03 -2.61
CA LEU A 51 1.06 -16.91 -2.47
C LEU A 51 2.01 -17.11 -1.28
N ALA A 52 1.49 -17.49 -0.12
CA ALA A 52 2.30 -17.75 1.06
C ALA A 52 3.35 -18.84 0.79
N ARG A 53 2.97 -19.97 0.17
CA ARG A 53 3.93 -21.03 -0.17
C ARG A 53 4.98 -20.57 -1.18
N ASP A 54 4.58 -19.82 -2.19
CA ASP A 54 5.49 -19.24 -3.20
C ASP A 54 6.47 -18.24 -2.57
N HIS A 55 6.06 -17.51 -1.52
CA HIS A 55 6.90 -16.53 -0.81
C HIS A 55 7.80 -17.11 0.29
N ILE A 56 7.54 -18.33 0.78
CA ILE A 56 8.41 -19.00 1.78
C ILE A 56 9.85 -19.16 1.25
N GLY A 57 10.01 -19.47 -0.04
CA GLY A 57 11.30 -19.71 -0.67
C GLY A 57 11.97 -18.48 -1.29
N ARG A 58 11.35 -17.29 -1.22
CA ARG A 58 11.86 -16.06 -1.84
C ARG A 58 12.80 -15.30 -0.92
N ASP A 59 13.54 -14.36 -1.49
CA ASP A 59 14.41 -13.50 -0.71
C ASP A 59 13.59 -12.64 0.26
N LYS A 60 14.00 -12.60 1.52
CA LYS A 60 13.33 -11.80 2.58
C LYS A 60 13.67 -10.31 2.51
N THR A 61 14.45 -9.89 1.51
CA THR A 61 14.87 -8.48 1.32
C THR A 61 13.96 -7.73 0.35
N THR A 62 13.01 -8.45 -0.27
CA THR A 62 12.04 -7.93 -1.21
C THR A 62 10.63 -8.23 -0.71
N TYR A 63 9.86 -7.18 -0.48
CA TYR A 63 8.44 -7.29 -0.19
C TYR A 63 7.63 -7.12 -1.48
N HIS A 64 6.81 -8.11 -1.78
CA HIS A 64 5.96 -8.11 -2.97
C HIS A 64 4.55 -7.64 -2.63
N PHE A 65 4.09 -6.62 -3.32
CA PHE A 65 2.80 -6.00 -3.09
C PHE A 65 1.86 -6.29 -4.27
N TYR A 66 0.79 -7.04 -4.01
CA TYR A 66 -0.17 -7.43 -5.03
C TYR A 66 -1.40 -6.51 -5.00
N LEU A 67 -1.65 -5.88 -6.14
CA LEU A 67 -2.74 -4.93 -6.33
C LEU A 67 -3.91 -5.64 -7.02
N THR A 68 -5.06 -5.71 -6.36
CA THR A 68 -6.19 -6.54 -6.79
C THR A 68 -7.40 -5.69 -7.17
N PHE A 69 -8.15 -6.10 -8.21
CA PHE A 69 -9.42 -5.46 -8.59
C PHE A 69 -10.64 -6.00 -7.85
N PHE A 70 -10.43 -6.84 -6.83
CA PHE A 70 -11.47 -7.34 -5.96
C PHE A 70 -11.11 -7.00 -4.53
N LYS A 71 -12.10 -6.66 -3.71
CA LYS A 71 -11.89 -6.53 -2.28
C LYS A 71 -11.55 -7.92 -1.73
N PRO A 72 -10.38 -8.11 -1.10
CA PRO A 72 -10.09 -9.39 -0.50
C PRO A 72 -11.16 -9.66 0.57
N PHE A 73 -11.82 -10.82 0.54
CA PHE A 73 -12.86 -11.17 1.52
C PHE A 73 -12.28 -11.60 2.88
N TRP A 74 -10.94 -11.61 3.01
CA TRP A 74 -10.17 -12.16 4.12
C TRP A 74 -9.11 -11.17 4.60
N THR A 75 -9.53 -9.95 4.93
CA THR A 75 -8.62 -8.86 5.27
C THR A 75 -8.41 -8.82 6.78
N ASP A 76 -7.16 -8.66 7.20
CA ASP A 76 -6.79 -8.42 8.60
C ASP A 76 -7.19 -7.01 9.05
N CYS A 77 -7.48 -6.12 8.09
CA CYS A 77 -8.02 -4.79 8.32
C CYS A 77 -9.34 -4.55 7.56
N ARG A 78 -10.22 -3.70 8.09
CA ARG A 78 -11.39 -3.16 7.36
C ARG A 78 -11.01 -2.33 6.11
N THR A 79 -9.72 -2.08 5.87
CA THR A 79 -9.17 -1.28 4.76
C THR A 79 -8.88 -2.06 3.48
N GLU A 80 -9.41 -3.27 3.34
CA GLU A 80 -9.38 -4.02 2.06
C GLU A 80 -7.96 -4.43 1.64
N GLY A 81 -7.10 -4.71 2.63
CA GLY A 81 -5.75 -5.22 2.45
C GLY A 81 -5.45 -6.43 3.32
N TYR A 82 -4.38 -7.14 2.99
CA TYR A 82 -3.86 -8.28 3.73
C TYR A 82 -2.33 -8.18 3.79
N SER A 83 -1.74 -8.42 4.96
CA SER A 83 -0.29 -8.45 5.13
C SER A 83 0.18 -9.82 5.60
N SER A 84 1.30 -10.29 5.06
CA SER A 84 1.96 -11.53 5.48
C SER A 84 3.46 -11.42 5.35
N GLU A 85 4.19 -12.46 5.77
CA GLU A 85 5.64 -12.50 5.61
C GLU A 85 6.01 -12.44 4.12
N ASN A 86 6.77 -11.39 3.76
CA ASN A 86 7.29 -11.10 2.42
C ASN A 86 6.29 -10.70 1.34
N PHE A 87 4.98 -10.68 1.62
CA PHE A 87 4.01 -10.14 0.65
C PHE A 87 2.78 -9.49 1.30
N GLY A 88 2.23 -8.51 0.57
CA GLY A 88 0.99 -7.83 0.93
C GLY A 88 0.03 -7.81 -0.25
N ILE A 89 -1.25 -7.64 0.04
CA ILE A 89 -2.31 -7.47 -0.94
C ILE A 89 -3.09 -6.20 -0.58
N ALA A 90 -3.43 -5.38 -1.56
CA ALA A 90 -4.44 -4.35 -1.37
C ALA A 90 -5.38 -4.25 -2.56
N TYR A 91 -6.58 -3.77 -2.29
CA TYR A 91 -7.51 -3.37 -3.33
C TYR A 91 -6.99 -2.14 -4.10
N TRP A 92 -6.87 -2.31 -5.42
CA TRP A 92 -6.48 -1.27 -6.36
C TRP A 92 -7.72 -0.73 -7.06
N GLU A 93 -8.05 0.50 -6.69
CA GLU A 93 -9.23 1.18 -7.19
C GLU A 93 -8.90 1.95 -8.48
N ARG A 94 -9.79 1.84 -9.46
CA ARG A 94 -9.79 2.66 -10.67
C ARG A 94 -10.99 3.60 -10.66
N SER A 95 -10.81 4.78 -11.23
CA SER A 95 -11.94 5.67 -11.50
C SER A 95 -12.91 5.00 -12.49
N LYS A 96 -14.21 5.14 -12.23
CA LYS A 96 -15.28 4.70 -13.14
C LYS A 96 -15.43 5.61 -14.35
N HIS A 97 -14.94 6.85 -14.24
CA HIS A 97 -15.02 7.86 -15.29
C HIS A 97 -13.62 8.21 -15.81
N PRO A 98 -13.49 8.58 -17.10
CA PRO A 98 -12.24 9.12 -17.63
C PRO A 98 -11.78 10.32 -16.80
N LEU A 99 -10.51 10.32 -16.44
CA LEU A 99 -9.85 11.40 -15.71
C LEU A 99 -8.67 11.89 -16.53
N SER A 100 -8.37 13.18 -16.43
CA SER A 100 -7.07 13.69 -16.90
C SER A 100 -5.92 13.00 -16.16
N ASP A 101 -4.72 13.09 -16.71
CA ASP A 101 -3.53 12.46 -16.10
C ASP A 101 -3.25 12.97 -14.69
N LEU A 102 -3.48 14.27 -14.45
CA LEU A 102 -3.31 14.90 -13.15
C LEU A 102 -4.34 14.38 -12.14
N GLU A 103 -5.63 14.36 -12.53
CA GLU A 103 -6.71 13.88 -11.67
C GLU A 103 -6.55 12.39 -11.36
N ARG A 104 -6.14 11.59 -12.34
CA ARG A 104 -5.88 10.16 -12.17
C ARG A 104 -4.72 9.90 -11.21
N THR A 105 -3.64 10.67 -11.35
CA THR A 105 -2.49 10.60 -10.43
C THR A 105 -2.93 10.93 -9.01
N LYS A 106 -3.71 12.00 -8.83
CA LYS A 106 -4.26 12.39 -7.53
C LYS A 106 -5.19 11.32 -6.95
N PHE A 107 -6.07 10.77 -7.78
CA PHE A 107 -6.98 9.68 -7.39
C PHE A 107 -6.21 8.45 -6.89
N TYR A 108 -5.17 8.00 -7.62
CA TYR A 108 -4.34 6.88 -7.18
C TYR A 108 -3.55 7.19 -5.91
N ALA A 109 -3.09 8.43 -5.74
CA ALA A 109 -2.42 8.85 -4.52
C ALA A 109 -3.37 8.78 -3.31
N ASP A 110 -4.55 9.39 -3.43
CA ASP A 110 -5.51 9.49 -2.33
C ASP A 110 -6.15 8.14 -1.98
N LYS A 111 -6.48 7.32 -2.98
CA LYS A 111 -7.19 6.04 -2.78
C LYS A 111 -6.25 4.87 -2.56
N ASN A 112 -5.23 4.73 -3.38
CA ASN A 112 -4.42 3.51 -3.41
C ASN A 112 -3.14 3.65 -2.58
N CYS A 113 -2.39 4.76 -2.71
CA CYS A 113 -1.16 4.92 -1.92
C CYS A 113 -1.44 4.96 -0.41
N THR A 114 -2.51 5.61 0.03
CA THR A 114 -2.92 5.62 1.44
C THR A 114 -3.09 4.19 1.97
N ARG A 115 -3.86 3.34 1.27
CA ARG A 115 -4.05 1.92 1.64
C ARG A 115 -2.75 1.12 1.61
N VAL A 116 -1.93 1.30 0.59
CA VAL A 116 -0.64 0.60 0.49
C VAL A 116 0.27 0.98 1.66
N SER A 117 0.34 2.27 2.02
CA SER A 117 1.12 2.75 3.16
C SER A 117 0.63 2.17 4.50
N HIS A 118 -0.69 1.98 4.63
CA HIS A 118 -1.31 1.36 5.79
C HIS A 118 -0.91 -0.11 5.93
N VAL A 119 -1.08 -0.91 4.87
CA VAL A 119 -0.69 -2.34 4.85
C VAL A 119 0.82 -2.49 5.10
N LEU A 120 1.65 -1.68 4.46
CA LEU A 120 3.11 -1.72 4.66
C LEU A 120 3.50 -1.41 6.11
N THR A 121 2.79 -0.50 6.78
CA THR A 121 3.10 -0.13 8.17
C THR A 121 2.89 -1.30 9.12
N HIS A 122 1.82 -2.07 8.96
CA HIS A 122 1.61 -3.31 9.72
C HIS A 122 2.82 -4.24 9.59
N GLU A 123 3.23 -4.53 8.35
CA GLU A 123 4.32 -5.46 8.11
C GLU A 123 5.65 -4.96 8.66
N ILE A 124 6.01 -3.71 8.40
CA ILE A 124 7.32 -3.19 8.79
C ILE A 124 7.44 -3.17 10.30
N LEU A 125 6.37 -2.78 11.02
CA LEU A 125 6.39 -2.83 12.49
C LEU A 125 6.46 -4.27 13.02
N ARG A 126 5.79 -5.22 12.36
CA ARG A 126 5.91 -6.66 12.66
C ARG A 126 7.35 -7.16 12.45
N MET A 127 7.97 -6.83 11.32
CA MET A 127 9.37 -7.15 11.01
C MET A 127 10.34 -6.54 12.02
N LYS A 128 10.04 -5.34 12.54
CA LYS A 128 10.80 -4.68 13.61
C LYS A 128 10.54 -5.26 15.01
N GLY A 129 9.78 -6.36 15.11
CA GLY A 129 9.50 -7.04 16.38
C GLY A 129 8.62 -6.24 17.34
N LYS A 130 7.84 -5.26 16.84
CA LYS A 130 6.91 -4.52 17.69
C LYS A 130 5.79 -5.45 18.20
N PRO A 131 5.22 -5.17 19.39
CA PRO A 131 4.10 -5.96 19.89
C PRO A 131 2.85 -5.76 19.02
N ARG A 132 1.92 -6.72 19.06
CA ARG A 132 0.65 -6.66 18.31
C ARG A 132 -0.14 -5.38 18.56
N LYS A 133 -0.17 -4.90 19.80
CA LYS A 133 -0.81 -3.62 20.15
C LYS A 133 -0.27 -2.43 19.35
N VAL A 134 1.00 -2.47 18.95
CA VAL A 134 1.64 -1.42 18.17
C VAL A 134 1.50 -1.68 16.67
N TYR A 135 1.90 -2.87 16.18
CA TYR A 135 1.85 -3.11 14.73
C TYR A 135 0.44 -3.31 14.19
N PHE A 136 -0.57 -3.53 15.03
CA PHE A 136 -1.96 -3.74 14.62
C PHE A 136 -2.86 -2.62 15.14
N ASP A 137 -3.09 -2.54 16.47
CA ASP A 137 -4.08 -1.62 17.03
C ASP A 137 -3.70 -0.16 16.80
N ALA A 138 -2.45 0.22 17.08
CA ALA A 138 -2.01 1.61 16.91
C ALA A 138 -1.93 2.04 15.43
N VAL A 139 -1.70 1.11 14.50
CA VAL A 139 -1.77 1.37 13.06
C VAL A 139 -3.20 1.66 12.63
N HIS A 140 -4.17 0.88 13.12
CA HIS A 140 -5.59 1.14 12.90
C HIS A 140 -6.04 2.46 13.52
N GLU A 141 -5.61 2.77 14.74
CA GLU A 141 -5.91 4.05 15.37
C GLU A 141 -5.35 5.24 14.56
N LEU A 142 -4.13 5.10 14.04
CA LEU A 142 -3.54 6.12 13.16
C LEU A 142 -4.33 6.25 11.85
N TRP A 143 -4.70 5.13 11.24
CA TRP A 143 -5.52 5.11 10.03
C TRP A 143 -6.87 5.81 10.25
N ASP A 144 -7.56 5.48 11.34
CA ASP A 144 -8.85 6.07 11.67
C ASP A 144 -8.73 7.59 11.81
N LYS A 145 -7.71 8.08 12.50
CA LYS A 145 -7.43 9.53 12.60
C LYS A 145 -7.24 10.19 11.24
N HIS A 146 -6.59 9.51 10.30
CA HIS A 146 -6.46 10.02 8.94
C HIS A 146 -7.79 9.99 8.18
N THR A 147 -8.60 8.93 8.32
CA THR A 147 -9.89 8.83 7.61
C THR A 147 -10.99 9.72 8.15
N TYR A 148 -10.93 10.10 9.44
CA TYR A 148 -11.86 11.03 10.07
C TYR A 148 -11.33 12.48 10.06
N ASP A 149 -10.33 12.79 9.23
CA ASP A 149 -9.73 14.13 9.06
C ASP A 149 -9.19 14.75 10.37
N LEU A 150 -8.92 13.93 11.39
CA LEU A 150 -8.29 14.36 12.65
C LEU A 150 -6.78 14.55 12.52
N LEU A 151 -6.18 13.91 11.52
CA LEU A 151 -4.76 14.01 11.22
C LEU A 151 -4.56 14.00 9.69
N PRO A 152 -3.91 15.00 9.08
CA PRO A 152 -3.67 14.97 7.65
C PRO A 152 -2.66 13.87 7.27
N PHE A 153 -2.87 13.24 6.12
CA PHE A 153 -1.86 12.38 5.51
C PHE A 153 -0.59 13.17 5.15
N GLN A 154 0.49 12.47 4.83
CA GLN A 154 1.68 13.06 4.23
C GLN A 154 1.58 13.02 2.70
N TYR A 155 1.86 14.17 2.06
CA TYR A 155 1.78 14.34 0.62
C TYR A 155 3.17 14.47 0.02
N PHE A 156 3.38 13.87 -1.15
CA PHE A 156 4.68 13.85 -1.82
C PHE A 156 4.54 14.14 -3.32
N ASN A 157 5.48 14.90 -3.86
CA ASN A 157 5.56 15.19 -5.29
C ASN A 157 6.14 14.00 -6.08
N ASN A 158 6.25 14.16 -7.41
CA ASN A 158 6.83 13.16 -8.32
C ASN A 158 8.33 12.86 -8.08
N LYS A 159 9.03 13.71 -7.32
CA LYS A 159 10.42 13.50 -6.88
C LYS A 159 10.53 12.82 -5.51
N PHE A 160 9.39 12.42 -4.92
CA PHE A 160 9.28 11.81 -3.59
C PHE A 160 9.67 12.75 -2.43
N GLU A 161 9.57 14.05 -2.65
CA GLU A 161 9.77 15.11 -1.66
C GLU A 161 8.44 15.47 -1.00
N ARG A 162 8.48 15.78 0.29
CA ARG A 162 7.28 16.14 1.04
C ARG A 162 6.79 17.51 0.59
N VAL A 163 5.49 17.64 0.37
CA VAL A 163 4.81 18.88 -0.01
C VAL A 163 3.56 19.10 0.86
N SER A 164 3.02 20.31 0.88
CA SER A 164 1.68 20.55 1.42
C SER A 164 0.61 19.98 0.47
N ASN A 165 -0.58 19.70 1.00
CA ASN A 165 -1.73 19.25 0.21
C ASN A 165 -2.27 20.30 -0.78
N ASN A 166 -1.84 21.55 -0.64
CA ASN A 166 -2.14 22.65 -1.57
C ASN A 166 -1.24 22.66 -2.81
N ASN A 167 -0.12 21.91 -2.78
CA ASN A 167 0.79 21.78 -3.91
C ASN A 167 0.50 20.52 -4.72
N PRO A 168 0.93 20.45 -6.00
CA PRO A 168 0.81 19.23 -6.79
C PRO A 168 1.53 18.05 -6.11
N TYR A 169 0.80 16.95 -5.90
CA TYR A 169 1.30 15.73 -5.31
C TYR A 169 0.97 14.52 -6.17
N SER A 170 1.78 13.47 -6.04
CA SER A 170 1.65 12.21 -6.76
C SER A 170 1.54 10.99 -5.86
N PHE A 171 1.90 11.12 -4.59
CA PHE A 171 1.83 10.05 -3.60
C PHE A 171 1.34 10.58 -2.27
N VAL A 172 0.59 9.74 -1.56
CA VAL A 172 0.09 10.03 -0.22
C VAL A 172 0.35 8.84 0.68
N ALA A 173 0.78 9.07 1.92
CA ALA A 173 1.04 8.00 2.88
C ALA A 173 0.61 8.43 4.29
N ILE A 174 0.33 7.46 5.16
CA ILE A 174 0.18 7.73 6.59
C ILE A 174 1.50 8.22 7.21
N ASP A 175 1.41 8.86 8.37
CA ASP A 175 2.59 9.30 9.13
C ASP A 175 2.91 8.33 10.28
N PRO A 176 3.72 7.27 10.03
CA PRO A 176 3.98 6.24 11.04
C PRO A 176 4.76 6.77 12.24
N GLN A 177 5.39 7.94 12.15
CA GLN A 177 6.05 8.60 13.30
C GLN A 177 5.05 9.06 14.36
N ARG A 178 3.75 9.11 14.03
CA ARG A 178 2.66 9.43 14.96
C ARG A 178 2.19 8.24 15.78
N ILE A 179 2.68 7.04 15.48
CA ILE A 179 2.41 5.84 16.28
C ILE A 179 3.22 5.94 17.56
N LYS A 180 2.52 5.99 18.70
CA LYS A 180 3.17 5.92 20.01
C LYS A 180 3.66 4.49 20.23
N THR A 181 4.97 4.30 20.27
CA THR A 181 5.61 3.01 20.59
C THR A 181 5.86 2.84 22.07
#